data_AF-A0AAN7JCD4-F1
#
_entry.id   AF-A0AAN7JCD4-F1
#
_cell.length_a   1.000
_cell.length_b   1.000
_cell.length_c   1.000
_cell.angle_alpha   90.00
_cell.angle_beta   90.00
_cell.angle_gamma   90.00
#
_symmetry.space_group_name_H-M   'P 1'
#
loop_
_entity.id
_entity.type
_entity.pdbx_description
1 polymer ?
#
loop_
_entity_poly.entity_id
_entity_poly.type
_entity_poly.pdbx_seq_one_letter_code
_entity_poly.pdbx_strand_id
1 'polypeptide(L)'
;MEGNKKQKQKKTNNGKVVVERPRRSVRLLQAKTPTQKQKAKEEDIEDIVKWGFSGDETQKIRESLLEWYDQNKRDLPWRYTNTAESEEEETKRAYGVWVSEVMLQQTRVQTVIQYYNRWMEKWPTLQHLSLASLEEVNEMWAGLGYYRRARFLLEGARMIVAKGSGFPKTVSALKKIQGIGDYTAGAIASIAFKEVVPVVDGNVIRVIARLRAISANPKDSATVKKLWKLAAQLVDPIRPGDFNQALMELGATVCTSLNPSCSSCPASGHCRALSIFRHDSLVLVTDFPLKGVRVKQRQDFSAVCVVELLGGQRTSEGSQIDSREVLGGLEKLEGRQTNNRFLLVKRPDDGLLAGLWEFPSVLLDGEADLATRREVIDHFLKKNFGLDTKQTCDIAFRKNVGEFVHIFSHIRLKIYVELLVLHLKGGGNHLSGIQDKETMTWKYVDGKALSSMGLTSSVRKVYTMVQKLKQEKLSFSFTPSKKRSRTTRKK
;
A
#
# COMPACT_ATOMS: atom_id res chain seq x y z
N MET A 1 -51.76 -61.75 -14.07
CA MET A 1 -50.56 -62.32 -14.72
C MET A 1 -49.35 -61.67 -14.03
N GLU A 2 -48.95 -62.23 -12.89
CA GLU A 2 -47.84 -63.20 -12.78
C GLU A 2 -46.47 -62.54 -13.01
N GLY A 3 -45.71 -62.35 -11.93
CA GLY A 3 -44.36 -62.93 -11.80
C GLY A 3 -43.41 -61.92 -11.16
N ASN A 4 -43.27 -61.83 -9.83
CA ASN A 4 -42.56 -62.72 -8.90
C ASN A 4 -41.01 -62.64 -9.02
N LYS A 5 -40.41 -62.08 -7.95
CA LYS A 5 -39.09 -62.34 -7.34
C LYS A 5 -37.80 -62.16 -8.16
N LYS A 6 -36.92 -61.31 -7.63
CA LYS A 6 -35.72 -61.79 -6.90
C LYS A 6 -35.15 -60.71 -5.97
N GLN A 7 -35.32 -60.94 -4.67
CA GLN A 7 -34.55 -60.32 -3.60
C GLN A 7 -33.10 -60.84 -3.64
N LYS A 8 -32.12 -59.95 -3.58
CA LYS A 8 -30.78 -60.26 -3.08
C LYS A 8 -30.58 -59.46 -1.80
N GLN A 9 -30.63 -60.14 -0.66
CA GLN A 9 -30.11 -59.63 0.61
C GLN A 9 -28.60 -59.90 0.68
N LYS A 10 -27.81 -58.85 0.90
CA LYS A 10 -26.51 -58.95 1.57
C LYS A 10 -26.50 -57.97 2.74
N LYS A 11 -26.18 -58.51 3.91
CA LYS A 11 -26.17 -57.88 5.23
C LYS A 11 -24.99 -56.90 5.38
N THR A 12 -25.29 -55.77 6.05
CA THR A 12 -24.51 -55.00 7.08
C THR A 12 -23.05 -54.62 6.74
N ASN A 13 -22.52 -53.43 7.05
CA ASN A 13 -22.70 -52.61 8.24
C ASN A 13 -22.04 -51.24 7.99
N ASN A 14 -22.76 -50.14 8.22
CA ASN A 14 -22.29 -48.95 8.96
C ASN A 14 -23.27 -47.80 8.76
N GLY A 15 -23.97 -47.49 9.84
CA GLY A 15 -24.96 -46.43 9.88
C GLY A 15 -24.35 -45.06 9.69
N LYS A 16 -25.03 -44.27 8.87
CA LYS A 16 -25.33 -42.86 9.17
C LYS A 16 -26.62 -42.51 8.43
N VAL A 17 -27.64 -42.23 9.23
CA VAL A 17 -28.97 -41.79 8.79
C VAL A 17 -28.83 -40.42 8.13
N VAL A 18 -29.11 -40.34 6.84
CA VAL A 18 -29.31 -39.07 6.12
C VAL A 18 -30.82 -38.85 6.04
N VAL A 19 -31.33 -37.84 6.74
CA VAL A 19 -32.71 -37.39 6.62
C VAL A 19 -32.79 -36.48 5.38
N GLU A 20 -33.21 -37.02 4.25
CA GLU A 20 -33.58 -36.22 3.07
C GLU A 20 -34.96 -35.58 3.27
N ARG A 21 -35.05 -34.24 3.15
CA ARG A 21 -36.32 -33.51 3.02
C ARG A 21 -36.68 -33.38 1.52
N PRO A 22 -37.98 -33.43 1.14
CA PRO A 22 -38.37 -33.51 -0.27
C PRO A 22 -38.17 -32.18 -1.02
N ARG A 23 -37.64 -32.29 -2.24
CA ARG A 23 -37.52 -31.19 -3.21
C ARG A 23 -38.91 -30.73 -3.65
N ARG A 24 -39.27 -29.47 -3.39
CA ARG A 24 -40.39 -28.78 -4.06
C ARG A 24 -39.89 -28.18 -5.38
N SER A 25 -40.59 -28.52 -6.45
CA SER A 25 -40.44 -27.97 -7.80
C SER A 25 -40.86 -26.50 -7.84
N VAL A 26 -39.99 -25.63 -8.34
CA VAL A 26 -40.33 -24.23 -8.64
C VAL A 26 -40.58 -24.12 -10.14
N ARG A 27 -41.82 -23.78 -10.50
CA ARG A 27 -42.26 -23.45 -11.86
C ARG A 27 -41.59 -22.13 -12.29
N LEU A 28 -40.91 -22.15 -13.43
CA LEU A 28 -40.40 -20.98 -14.13
C LEU A 28 -41.57 -20.13 -14.64
N LEU A 29 -41.69 -18.90 -14.17
CA LEU A 29 -42.56 -17.87 -14.76
C LEU A 29 -41.72 -17.01 -15.70
N GLN A 30 -42.16 -16.96 -16.96
CA GLN A 30 -41.55 -16.23 -18.06
C GLN A 30 -41.62 -14.71 -17.82
N ALA A 31 -40.52 -14.02 -18.14
CA ALA A 31 -40.41 -12.57 -18.09
C ALA A 31 -41.15 -11.91 -19.27
N LYS A 32 -42.00 -10.93 -18.97
CA LYS A 32 -42.43 -9.90 -19.94
C LYS A 32 -41.67 -8.61 -19.62
N THR A 33 -41.03 -8.05 -20.65
CA THR A 33 -40.34 -6.76 -20.65
C THR A 33 -41.33 -5.59 -20.57
N PRO A 34 -41.04 -4.55 -19.77
CA PRO A 34 -41.59 -3.22 -19.99
C PRO A 34 -40.51 -2.19 -20.34
N THR A 35 -40.90 -1.28 -21.22
CA THR A 35 -40.20 -0.14 -21.79
C THR A 35 -39.57 0.79 -20.74
N GLN A 36 -38.26 0.99 -20.87
CA GLN A 36 -37.46 1.92 -20.07
C GLN A 36 -37.69 3.36 -20.55
N LYS A 37 -38.39 4.20 -19.77
CA LYS A 37 -38.09 5.65 -19.65
C LYS A 37 -38.87 6.43 -18.59
N GLN A 38 -39.91 5.86 -17.95
CA GLN A 38 -40.66 6.56 -16.89
C GLN A 38 -40.44 6.03 -15.46
N LYS A 39 -39.89 4.82 -15.28
CA LYS A 39 -39.68 4.20 -13.95
C LYS A 39 -38.56 4.82 -13.08
N ALA A 40 -37.63 5.55 -13.68
CA ALA A 40 -36.41 6.00 -12.98
C ALA A 40 -36.61 7.21 -12.04
N LYS A 41 -37.77 7.89 -12.06
CA LYS A 41 -38.04 9.05 -11.18
C LYS A 41 -38.85 8.70 -9.92
N GLU A 42 -39.77 7.74 -9.99
CA GLU A 42 -40.62 7.36 -8.85
C GLU A 42 -39.88 6.47 -7.83
N GLU A 43 -39.08 5.50 -8.30
CA GLU A 43 -38.23 4.67 -7.43
C GLU A 43 -37.23 5.52 -6.61
N ASP A 44 -36.73 6.62 -7.17
CA ASP A 44 -35.77 7.51 -6.51
C ASP A 44 -36.41 8.36 -5.39
N ILE A 45 -37.71 8.67 -5.45
CA ILE A 45 -38.43 9.48 -4.44
C ILE A 45 -38.89 8.61 -3.27
N GLU A 46 -39.48 7.44 -3.53
CA GLU A 46 -39.92 6.52 -2.46
C GLU A 46 -38.74 6.02 -1.60
N ASP A 47 -37.58 5.78 -2.22
CA ASP A 47 -36.37 5.38 -1.49
C ASP A 47 -35.74 6.51 -0.67
N ILE A 48 -35.87 7.77 -1.11
CA ILE A 48 -35.45 8.95 -0.33
C ILE A 48 -36.38 9.16 0.86
N VAL A 49 -37.68 8.99 0.69
CA VAL A 49 -38.66 9.15 1.78
C VAL A 49 -38.50 8.03 2.83
N LYS A 50 -38.19 6.80 2.41
CA LYS A 50 -38.04 5.65 3.32
C LYS A 50 -36.71 5.62 4.07
N TRP A 51 -35.62 6.08 3.44
CA TRP A 51 -34.25 5.94 3.95
C TRP A 51 -33.50 7.26 4.16
N GLY A 52 -34.09 8.40 3.82
CA GLY A 52 -33.50 9.72 4.03
C GLY A 52 -33.49 10.17 5.48
N PHE A 53 -32.97 11.37 5.69
CA PHE A 53 -33.03 12.08 6.98
C PHE A 53 -34.10 13.17 6.92
N SER A 54 -34.92 13.29 7.96
CA SER A 54 -35.86 14.42 8.07
C SER A 54 -35.08 15.72 8.37
N GLY A 55 -35.70 16.88 8.17
CA GLY A 55 -35.05 18.17 8.47
C GLY A 55 -34.64 18.31 9.93
N ASP A 56 -35.55 17.98 10.86
CA ASP A 56 -35.30 18.00 12.31
C ASP A 56 -34.20 17.00 12.72
N GLU A 57 -34.25 15.78 12.17
CA GLU A 57 -33.21 14.79 12.43
C GLU A 57 -31.84 15.24 11.91
N THR A 58 -31.80 15.81 10.71
CA THR A 58 -30.58 16.33 10.10
C THR A 58 -29.95 17.42 10.97
N GLN A 59 -30.78 18.35 11.48
CA GLN A 59 -30.31 19.44 12.33
C GLN A 59 -29.72 18.91 13.65
N LYS A 60 -30.42 18.00 14.33
CA LYS A 60 -29.94 17.40 15.59
C LYS A 60 -28.65 16.61 15.42
N ILE A 61 -28.52 15.87 14.32
CA ILE A 61 -27.27 15.15 13.99
C ILE A 61 -26.13 16.14 13.76
N ARG A 62 -26.35 17.23 13.01
CA ARG A 62 -25.33 18.26 12.77
C ARG A 62 -24.84 18.88 14.06
N GLU A 63 -25.75 19.37 14.90
CA GLU A 63 -25.43 20.02 16.18
C GLU A 63 -24.64 19.08 17.09
N SER A 64 -25.17 17.88 17.35
CA SER A 64 -24.54 16.91 18.26
C SER A 64 -23.18 16.44 17.76
N LEU A 65 -23.04 16.24 16.43
CA LEU A 65 -21.80 15.77 15.83
C LEU A 65 -20.71 16.85 15.82
N LEU A 66 -21.07 18.10 15.51
CA LEU A 66 -20.13 19.23 15.50
C LEU A 66 -19.68 19.58 16.92
N GLU A 67 -20.60 19.61 17.89
CA GLU A 67 -20.26 19.83 19.30
C GLU A 67 -19.29 18.76 19.81
N TRP A 68 -19.60 17.48 19.53
CA TRP A 68 -18.69 16.38 19.87
C TRP A 68 -17.33 16.54 19.17
N TYR A 69 -17.31 16.91 17.89
CA TYR A 69 -16.06 17.07 17.14
C TYR A 69 -15.18 18.18 17.68
N ASP A 70 -15.77 19.31 18.08
CA ASP A 70 -15.01 20.43 18.65
C ASP A 70 -14.31 20.03 19.96
N GLN A 71 -14.91 19.13 20.74
CA GLN A 71 -14.35 18.62 22.00
C GLN A 71 -13.40 17.42 21.82
N ASN A 72 -13.59 16.61 20.77
CA ASN A 72 -12.94 15.28 20.65
C ASN A 72 -12.02 15.11 19.43
N LYS A 73 -11.95 16.09 18.51
CA LYS A 73 -11.08 15.98 17.34
C LYS A 73 -9.63 15.78 17.77
N ARG A 74 -8.96 14.79 17.18
CA ARG A 74 -7.52 14.62 17.36
C ARG A 74 -6.76 15.79 16.77
N ASP A 75 -5.74 16.24 17.50
CA ASP A 75 -4.74 17.17 16.98
C ASP A 75 -3.89 16.45 15.92
N LEU A 76 -3.97 16.94 14.69
CA LEU A 76 -3.28 16.38 13.53
C LEU A 76 -2.64 17.51 12.74
N PRO A 77 -1.40 17.33 12.21
CA PRO A 77 -0.67 18.41 11.57
C PRO A 77 -1.42 19.11 10.42
N TRP A 78 -2.19 18.35 9.64
CA TRP A 78 -2.97 18.85 8.51
C TRP A 78 -4.34 19.44 8.91
N ARG A 79 -4.72 19.36 10.19
CA ARG A 79 -5.93 20.00 10.74
C ARG A 79 -5.68 21.39 11.29
N TYR A 80 -4.45 21.91 11.19
CA TYR A 80 -4.14 23.24 11.71
C TYR A 80 -5.07 24.29 11.09
N THR A 81 -5.85 24.92 11.96
CA THR A 81 -6.91 25.87 11.64
C THR A 81 -6.34 27.26 11.77
N ASN A 82 -5.39 27.62 10.91
CA ASN A 82 -5.22 29.05 10.66
C ASN A 82 -6.46 29.47 9.86
N THR A 83 -7.22 30.42 10.41
CA THR A 83 -8.08 31.26 9.59
C THR A 83 -7.16 31.87 8.55
N ALA A 84 -7.30 31.45 7.29
CA ALA A 84 -6.49 32.01 6.23
C ALA A 84 -6.82 33.50 6.14
N GLU A 85 -5.88 34.35 6.55
CA GLU A 85 -6.02 35.81 6.50
C GLU A 85 -5.61 36.35 5.12
N SER A 86 -5.02 35.50 4.27
CA SER A 86 -4.61 35.82 2.91
C SER A 86 -4.94 34.69 1.94
N GLU A 87 -5.00 35.00 0.65
CA GLU A 87 -5.17 34.02 -0.42
C GLU A 87 -4.01 33.00 -0.48
N GLU A 88 -2.80 33.42 -0.08
CA GLU A 88 -1.63 32.56 0.02
C GLU A 88 -1.80 31.50 1.11
N GLU A 89 -2.25 31.89 2.30
CA GLU A 89 -2.51 30.96 3.40
C GLU A 89 -3.68 30.01 3.08
N GLU A 90 -4.71 30.48 2.37
CA GLU A 90 -5.80 29.63 1.88
C GLU A 90 -5.28 28.56 0.91
N THR A 91 -4.42 28.96 -0.03
CA THR A 91 -3.80 28.07 -1.00
C THR A 91 -2.88 27.05 -0.32
N LYS A 92 -2.08 27.49 0.66
CA LYS A 92 -1.20 26.63 1.45
C LYS A 92 -2.00 25.63 2.28
N ARG A 93 -3.13 26.06 2.85
CA ARG A 93 -4.08 25.16 3.53
C ARG A 93 -4.68 24.14 2.58
N ALA A 94 -5.15 24.55 1.40
CA ALA A 94 -5.71 23.65 0.40
C ALA A 94 -4.68 22.62 -0.10
N TYR A 95 -3.42 23.05 -0.29
CA TYR A 95 -2.30 22.18 -0.60
C TYR A 95 -2.03 21.18 0.52
N GLY A 96 -1.98 21.65 1.77
CA GLY A 96 -1.80 20.79 2.95
C GLY A 96 -2.90 19.73 3.08
N VAL A 97 -4.16 20.11 2.90
CA VAL A 97 -5.31 19.18 2.88
C VAL A 97 -5.16 18.17 1.73
N TRP A 98 -4.81 18.64 0.52
CA TRP A 98 -4.66 17.73 -0.62
C TRP A 98 -3.56 16.68 -0.36
N VAL A 99 -2.41 17.09 0.16
CA VAL A 99 -1.31 16.18 0.50
C VAL A 99 -1.75 15.16 1.56
N SER A 100 -2.38 15.61 2.65
CA SER A 100 -2.82 14.71 3.72
C SER A 100 -3.86 13.71 3.23
N GLU A 101 -4.85 14.16 2.47
CA GLU A 101 -5.91 13.30 1.93
C GLU A 101 -5.36 12.24 0.98
N VAL A 102 -4.39 12.61 0.13
CA VAL A 102 -3.72 11.63 -0.73
C VAL A 102 -2.90 10.64 0.09
N MET A 103 -2.17 11.09 1.12
CA MET A 103 -1.41 10.17 2.00
C MET A 103 -2.32 9.22 2.78
N LEU A 104 -3.46 9.69 3.30
CA LEU A 104 -4.40 8.92 4.12
C LEU A 104 -5.15 7.83 3.35
N GLN A 105 -5.15 7.88 2.00
CA GLN A 105 -5.72 6.80 1.19
C GLN A 105 -5.06 5.45 1.54
N GLN A 106 -5.84 4.56 2.16
CA GLN A 106 -5.40 3.22 2.58
C GLN A 106 -4.15 3.21 3.49
N THR A 107 -3.90 4.32 4.21
CA THR A 107 -2.77 4.45 5.12
C THR A 107 -3.26 4.93 6.48
N ARG A 108 -2.68 4.40 7.57
CA ARG A 108 -3.10 4.77 8.93
C ARG A 108 -2.61 6.17 9.29
N VAL A 109 -3.44 6.93 9.99
CA VAL A 109 -3.14 8.30 10.46
C VAL A 109 -1.77 8.40 11.15
N GLN A 110 -1.48 7.50 12.11
CA GLN A 110 -0.21 7.51 12.86
C GLN A 110 1.02 7.40 11.95
N THR A 111 0.93 6.61 10.88
CA THR A 111 2.00 6.50 9.90
C THR A 111 2.13 7.79 9.11
N VAL A 112 1.01 8.39 8.69
CA VAL A 112 1.00 9.59 7.84
C VAL A 112 1.62 10.80 8.53
N ILE A 113 1.47 10.98 9.84
CA ILE A 113 1.99 12.14 10.60
C ILE A 113 3.47 12.42 10.27
N GLN A 114 4.35 11.41 10.36
CA GLN A 114 5.77 11.59 10.11
C GLN A 114 6.10 11.87 8.63
N TYR A 115 5.31 11.34 7.69
CA TYR A 115 5.52 11.59 6.27
C TYR A 115 5.02 12.97 5.87
N TYR A 116 3.86 13.37 6.39
CA TYR A 116 3.28 14.67 6.16
C TYR A 116 4.22 15.78 6.65
N ASN A 117 4.73 15.68 7.88
CA ASN A 117 5.62 16.71 8.43
C ASN A 117 6.89 16.87 7.58
N ARG A 118 7.58 15.78 7.24
CA ARG A 118 8.78 15.84 6.38
C ARG A 118 8.46 16.33 4.97
N TRP A 119 7.30 15.97 4.43
CA TRP A 119 6.86 16.42 3.11
C TRP A 119 6.61 17.92 3.10
N MET A 120 5.86 18.44 4.08
CA MET A 120 5.54 19.86 4.19
C MET A 120 6.75 20.71 4.57
N GLU A 121 7.74 20.13 5.26
CA GLU A 121 9.04 20.77 5.51
C GLU A 121 9.85 20.94 4.22
N LYS A 122 9.92 19.89 3.38
CA LYS A 122 10.66 19.94 2.11
C LYS A 122 9.93 20.75 1.03
N TRP A 123 8.61 20.59 0.93
CA TRP A 123 7.77 21.23 -0.07
C TRP A 123 6.56 21.89 0.63
N PRO A 124 6.73 23.10 1.18
CA PRO A 124 5.65 23.77 1.91
C PRO A 124 4.54 24.31 1.02
N THR A 125 4.78 24.46 -0.29
CA THR A 125 3.79 25.00 -1.25
C THR A 125 3.74 24.19 -2.55
N LEU A 126 2.71 24.42 -3.36
CA LEU A 126 2.58 23.84 -4.71
C LEU A 126 3.78 24.14 -5.61
N GLN A 127 4.32 25.36 -5.53
CA GLN A 127 5.46 25.80 -6.35
C GLN A 127 6.68 24.94 -6.03
N HIS A 128 6.98 24.74 -4.74
CA HIS A 128 8.07 23.87 -4.31
C HIS A 128 7.91 22.44 -4.83
N LEU A 129 6.72 21.85 -4.70
CA LEU A 129 6.46 20.51 -5.20
C LEU A 129 6.56 20.43 -6.73
N SER A 130 6.08 21.46 -7.45
CA SER A 130 6.07 21.45 -8.92
C SER A 130 7.48 21.39 -9.54
N LEU A 131 8.47 21.95 -8.85
CA LEU A 131 9.88 21.97 -9.24
C LEU A 131 10.62 20.68 -8.85
N ALA A 132 10.03 19.84 -7.98
CA ALA A 132 10.65 18.59 -7.55
C ALA A 132 10.80 17.59 -8.70
N SER A 133 11.83 16.75 -8.64
CA SER A 133 11.96 15.59 -9.52
C SER A 133 11.06 14.43 -9.04
N LEU A 134 10.71 13.52 -9.96
CA LEU A 134 9.95 12.32 -9.60
C LEU A 134 10.75 11.40 -8.66
N GLU A 135 12.08 11.36 -8.80
CA GLU A 135 12.96 10.57 -7.93
C GLU A 135 12.88 11.08 -6.49
N GLU A 136 13.02 12.38 -6.26
CA GLU A 136 12.87 12.96 -4.92
C GLU A 136 11.50 12.72 -4.31
N VAL A 137 10.43 12.86 -5.11
CA VAL A 137 9.06 12.59 -4.66
C VAL A 137 8.89 11.12 -4.26
N ASN A 138 9.43 10.20 -5.07
CA ASN A 138 9.41 8.77 -4.76
C ASN A 138 10.20 8.44 -3.49
N GLU A 139 11.35 9.08 -3.28
CA GLU A 139 12.16 8.90 -2.07
C GLU A 139 11.45 9.41 -0.82
N MET A 140 10.81 10.59 -0.89
CA MET A 140 10.03 11.13 0.23
C MET A 140 8.78 10.29 0.53
N TRP A 141 8.21 9.64 -0.48
CA TRP A 141 7.05 8.75 -0.35
C TRP A 141 7.43 7.31 0.04
N ALA A 142 8.72 6.98 0.08
CA ALA A 142 9.20 5.63 0.27
C ALA A 142 8.72 5.02 1.60
N GLY A 143 7.91 3.97 1.50
CA GLY A 143 7.32 3.28 2.63
C GLY A 143 5.81 3.50 2.81
N LEU A 144 5.21 4.53 2.21
CA LEU A 144 3.74 4.74 2.22
C LEU A 144 2.98 3.81 1.27
N GLY A 145 3.66 3.25 0.27
CA GLY A 145 3.04 2.43 -0.76
C GLY A 145 2.16 3.22 -1.72
N TYR A 146 1.63 2.54 -2.75
CA TYR A 146 0.80 3.16 -3.79
C TYR A 146 1.42 4.42 -4.42
N TYR A 147 2.68 4.31 -4.89
CA TYR A 147 3.51 5.43 -5.37
C TYR A 147 2.90 6.25 -6.52
N ARG A 148 1.96 5.68 -7.28
CA ARG A 148 1.17 6.43 -8.27
C ARG A 148 0.48 7.65 -7.65
N ARG A 149 0.12 7.61 -6.37
CA ARG A 149 -0.44 8.74 -5.62
C ARG A 149 0.53 9.92 -5.55
N ALA A 150 1.80 9.67 -5.22
CA ALA A 150 2.84 10.68 -5.16
C ALA A 150 3.11 11.29 -6.54
N ARG A 151 3.14 10.44 -7.57
CA ARG A 151 3.29 10.88 -8.97
C ARG A 151 2.15 11.83 -9.38
N PHE A 152 0.90 11.47 -9.07
CA PHE A 152 -0.26 12.31 -9.38
C PHE A 152 -0.29 13.62 -8.59
N LEU A 153 0.21 13.64 -7.34
CA LEU A 153 0.43 14.90 -6.61
C LEU A 153 1.40 15.82 -7.36
N LEU A 154 2.55 15.30 -7.79
CA LEU A 154 3.55 16.06 -8.54
C LEU A 154 2.99 16.57 -9.88
N GLU A 155 2.36 15.69 -10.66
CA GLU A 155 1.77 16.04 -11.96
C GLU A 155 0.65 17.08 -11.80
N GLY A 156 -0.22 16.90 -10.81
CA GLY A 156 -1.27 17.87 -10.53
C GLY A 156 -0.73 19.22 -10.05
N ALA A 157 0.31 19.23 -9.21
CA ALA A 157 0.95 20.47 -8.77
C ALA A 157 1.56 21.25 -9.93
N ARG A 158 2.28 20.55 -10.83
CA ARG A 158 2.80 21.15 -12.07
C ARG A 158 1.70 21.71 -12.95
N MET A 159 0.59 20.98 -13.10
CA MET A 159 -0.54 21.43 -13.90
C MET A 159 -1.20 22.69 -13.32
N ILE A 160 -1.40 22.76 -12.00
CA ILE A 160 -1.98 23.94 -11.33
C ILE A 160 -1.06 25.16 -11.49
N VAL A 161 0.24 24.99 -11.23
CA VAL A 161 1.23 26.07 -11.35
C VAL A 161 1.34 26.57 -12.80
N ALA A 162 1.38 25.66 -13.78
CA ALA A 162 1.46 26.04 -15.19
C ALA A 162 0.22 26.80 -15.68
N LYS A 163 -0.96 26.53 -15.12
CA LYS A 163 -2.19 27.25 -15.49
C LYS A 163 -2.22 28.69 -14.97
N GLY A 164 -1.52 29.00 -13.87
CA GLY A 164 -1.44 30.33 -13.29
C GLY A 164 -2.74 30.89 -12.68
N SER A 165 -3.86 30.17 -12.75
CA SER A 165 -5.17 30.64 -12.29
C SER A 165 -5.43 30.45 -10.78
N GLY A 166 -4.39 30.19 -9.99
CA GLY A 166 -4.51 29.82 -8.58
C GLY A 166 -5.04 28.39 -8.32
N PHE A 167 -5.15 28.02 -7.04
CA PHE A 167 -5.61 26.69 -6.62
C PHE A 167 -7.11 26.50 -6.94
N PRO A 168 -7.53 25.40 -7.59
CA PRO A 168 -8.95 25.16 -7.89
C PRO A 168 -9.82 25.04 -6.64
N LYS A 169 -10.82 25.90 -6.51
CA LYS A 169 -11.65 26.00 -5.30
C LYS A 169 -12.91 25.14 -5.28
N THR A 170 -13.34 24.62 -6.44
CA THR A 170 -14.59 23.85 -6.57
C THR A 170 -14.36 22.38 -6.91
N VAL A 171 -15.26 21.49 -6.49
CA VAL A 171 -15.23 20.06 -6.84
C VAL A 171 -15.11 19.85 -8.35
N SER A 172 -15.88 20.61 -9.13
CA SER A 172 -15.89 20.49 -10.61
C SER A 172 -14.54 20.80 -11.24
N ALA A 173 -13.79 21.77 -10.69
CA ALA A 173 -12.47 22.15 -11.17
C ALA A 173 -11.39 21.19 -10.64
N LEU A 174 -11.48 20.78 -9.37
CA LEU A 174 -10.57 19.84 -8.74
C LEU A 174 -10.56 18.47 -9.43
N LYS A 175 -11.73 17.95 -9.84
CA LYS A 175 -11.85 16.67 -10.57
C LYS A 175 -11.18 16.65 -11.95
N LYS A 176 -10.79 17.80 -12.49
CA LYS A 176 -10.01 17.87 -13.75
C LYS A 176 -8.53 17.52 -13.52
N ILE A 177 -8.06 17.52 -12.28
CA ILE A 177 -6.70 17.15 -11.92
C ILE A 177 -6.57 15.63 -11.83
N GLN A 178 -5.60 15.07 -12.55
CA GLN A 178 -5.34 13.63 -12.51
C GLN A 178 -5.06 13.16 -11.08
N GLY A 179 -5.73 12.09 -10.67
CA GLY A 179 -5.60 11.53 -9.32
C GLY A 179 -6.54 12.14 -8.27
N ILE A 180 -7.28 13.21 -8.60
CA ILE A 180 -8.32 13.75 -7.73
C ILE A 180 -9.69 13.19 -8.14
N GLY A 181 -10.19 12.24 -7.34
CA GLY A 181 -11.55 11.70 -7.46
C GLY A 181 -12.58 12.46 -6.62
N ASP A 182 -13.83 11.97 -6.60
CA ASP A 182 -14.95 12.59 -5.86
C ASP A 182 -14.63 12.83 -4.39
N TYR A 183 -14.04 11.83 -3.71
CA TYR A 183 -13.64 11.94 -2.31
C TYR A 183 -12.64 13.08 -2.08
N THR A 184 -11.51 13.07 -2.80
CA THR A 184 -10.43 14.05 -2.60
C THR A 184 -10.89 15.46 -2.99
N ALA A 185 -11.67 15.58 -4.07
CA ALA A 185 -12.24 16.85 -4.49
C ALA A 185 -13.18 17.43 -3.43
N GLY A 186 -14.11 16.61 -2.90
CA GLY A 186 -15.02 17.03 -1.84
C GLY A 186 -14.30 17.39 -0.55
N ALA A 187 -13.25 16.64 -0.18
CA ALA A 187 -12.47 16.90 1.02
C ALA A 187 -11.74 18.25 0.92
N ILE A 188 -11.02 18.50 -0.18
CA ILE A 188 -10.36 19.78 -0.40
C ILE A 188 -11.38 20.92 -0.45
N ALA A 189 -12.43 20.79 -1.26
CA ALA A 189 -13.41 21.85 -1.46
C ALA A 189 -14.15 22.23 -0.17
N SER A 190 -14.59 21.24 0.61
CA SER A 190 -15.31 21.51 1.86
C SER A 190 -14.40 22.00 2.98
N ILE A 191 -13.21 21.40 3.15
CA ILE A 191 -12.28 21.75 4.25
C ILE A 191 -11.58 23.08 3.96
N ALA A 192 -11.05 23.27 2.75
CA ALA A 192 -10.25 24.42 2.41
C ALA A 192 -11.07 25.60 1.87
N PHE A 193 -12.21 25.36 1.21
CA PHE A 193 -12.97 26.41 0.52
C PHE A 193 -14.43 26.52 0.94
N LYS A 194 -14.85 25.77 1.98
CA LYS A 194 -16.21 25.76 2.53
C LYS A 194 -17.31 25.44 1.50
N GLU A 195 -16.98 24.72 0.41
CA GLU A 195 -18.01 24.24 -0.51
C GLU A 195 -18.89 23.22 0.21
N VAL A 196 -20.22 23.37 0.11
CA VAL A 196 -21.19 22.49 0.79
C VAL A 196 -21.37 21.20 -0.03
N VAL A 197 -20.40 20.31 0.11
CA VAL A 197 -20.34 19.02 -0.62
C VAL A 197 -20.01 17.87 0.32
N PRO A 198 -20.57 16.66 0.08
CA PRO A 198 -20.28 15.50 0.91
C PRO A 198 -18.90 14.91 0.64
N VAL A 199 -18.37 14.24 1.65
CA VAL A 199 -17.18 13.41 1.54
C VAL A 199 -17.50 12.02 2.06
N VAL A 200 -17.23 10.99 1.25
CA VAL A 200 -17.60 9.61 1.59
C VAL A 200 -16.39 8.69 1.44
N ASP A 201 -15.82 8.28 2.58
CA ASP A 201 -14.81 7.23 2.69
C ASP A 201 -15.40 5.95 3.32
N GLY A 202 -14.55 4.96 3.60
CA GLY A 202 -14.96 3.73 4.29
C GLY A 202 -15.50 3.96 5.72
N ASN A 203 -15.11 5.05 6.39
CA ASN A 203 -15.63 5.42 7.70
C ASN A 203 -17.05 5.98 7.57
N VAL A 204 -17.25 6.96 6.70
CA VAL A 204 -18.54 7.59 6.41
C VAL A 204 -19.55 6.56 5.89
N ILE A 205 -19.15 5.70 4.95
CA ILE A 205 -19.98 4.58 4.46
C ILE A 205 -20.52 3.77 5.63
N ARG A 206 -19.66 3.39 6.58
CA ARG A 206 -20.04 2.57 7.73
C ARG A 206 -20.97 3.32 8.68
N VAL A 207 -20.69 4.59 8.97
CA VAL A 207 -21.53 5.43 9.83
C VAL A 207 -22.92 5.58 9.22
N ILE A 208 -23.03 6.01 7.97
CA ILE A 208 -24.32 6.23 7.30
C ILE A 208 -25.08 4.91 7.16
N ALA A 209 -24.41 3.82 6.79
CA ALA A 209 -25.04 2.52 6.71
C ALA A 209 -25.65 2.07 8.05
N ARG A 210 -25.00 2.35 9.18
CA ARG A 210 -25.55 2.06 10.52
C ARG A 210 -26.67 3.02 10.90
N LEU A 211 -26.52 4.31 10.62
CA LEU A 211 -27.56 5.32 10.89
C LEU A 211 -28.87 4.98 10.18
N ARG A 212 -28.81 4.38 8.99
CA ARG A 212 -29.99 4.01 8.19
C ARG A 212 -30.24 2.51 8.09
N ALA A 213 -29.51 1.67 8.83
CA ALA A 213 -29.61 0.20 8.78
C ALA A 213 -29.54 -0.37 7.34
N ILE A 214 -28.60 0.11 6.54
CA ILE A 214 -28.35 -0.35 5.16
C ILE A 214 -27.37 -1.54 5.21
N SER A 215 -27.88 -2.75 4.96
CA SER A 215 -27.08 -3.98 4.97
C SER A 215 -26.40 -4.27 3.63
N ALA A 216 -26.81 -3.59 2.54
CA ALA A 216 -26.29 -3.83 1.20
C ALA A 216 -24.76 -3.75 1.11
N ASN A 217 -24.17 -4.46 0.15
CA ASN A 217 -22.73 -4.48 -0.05
C ASN A 217 -22.23 -3.04 -0.35
N PRO A 218 -21.32 -2.49 0.47
CA PRO A 218 -20.88 -1.10 0.35
C PRO A 218 -19.96 -0.86 -0.86
N LYS A 219 -19.64 -1.91 -1.62
CA LYS A 219 -18.85 -1.82 -2.86
C LYS A 219 -19.72 -1.76 -4.12
N ASP A 220 -21.03 -2.00 -4.01
CA ASP A 220 -21.92 -1.95 -5.16
C ASP A 220 -22.16 -0.48 -5.56
N SER A 221 -22.07 -0.19 -6.85
CA SER A 221 -22.17 1.19 -7.37
C SER A 221 -23.48 1.89 -6.99
N ALA A 222 -24.60 1.16 -7.00
CA ALA A 222 -25.91 1.67 -6.58
C ALA A 222 -25.92 2.02 -5.08
N THR A 223 -25.38 1.14 -4.23
CA THR A 223 -25.25 1.38 -2.78
C THR A 223 -24.38 2.59 -2.51
N VAL A 224 -23.22 2.70 -3.17
CA VAL A 224 -22.32 3.85 -3.05
C VAL A 224 -23.05 5.14 -3.45
N LYS A 225 -23.74 5.17 -4.60
CA LYS A 225 -24.51 6.35 -5.04
C LYS A 225 -25.57 6.76 -4.00
N LYS A 226 -26.26 5.79 -3.38
CA LYS A 226 -27.24 6.04 -2.31
C LYS A 226 -26.58 6.64 -1.07
N LEU A 227 -25.44 6.10 -0.64
CA LEU A 227 -24.68 6.63 0.51
C LEU A 227 -24.16 8.05 0.25
N TRP A 228 -23.74 8.38 -0.97
CA TRP A 228 -23.40 9.75 -1.36
C TRP A 228 -24.59 10.71 -1.29
N LYS A 229 -25.78 10.29 -1.78
CA LYS A 229 -27.02 11.09 -1.64
C LYS A 229 -27.35 11.35 -0.16
N LEU A 230 -27.23 10.34 0.70
CA LEU A 230 -27.48 10.46 2.14
C LEU A 230 -26.46 11.35 2.84
N ALA A 231 -25.18 11.24 2.49
CA ALA A 231 -24.15 12.13 3.01
C ALA A 231 -24.45 13.58 2.64
N ALA A 232 -24.86 13.84 1.38
CA ALA A 232 -25.20 15.18 0.90
C ALA A 232 -26.34 15.84 1.69
N GLN A 233 -27.33 15.06 2.15
CA GLN A 233 -28.41 15.57 3.00
C GLN A 233 -27.89 16.07 4.36
N LEU A 234 -26.84 15.42 4.88
CA LEU A 234 -26.32 15.69 6.23
C LEU A 234 -25.31 16.83 6.30
N VAL A 235 -24.57 17.12 5.22
CA VAL A 235 -23.50 18.13 5.22
C VAL A 235 -24.02 19.45 5.79
N ASP A 236 -23.32 19.98 6.79
CA ASP A 236 -23.68 21.25 7.40
C ASP A 236 -23.44 22.42 6.42
N PRO A 237 -24.41 23.33 6.21
CA PRO A 237 -24.26 24.43 5.26
C PRO A 237 -23.30 25.54 5.74
N ILE A 238 -22.98 25.60 7.04
CA ILE A 238 -22.13 26.64 7.63
C ILE A 238 -20.69 26.14 7.80
N ARG A 239 -20.53 24.89 8.24
CA ARG A 239 -19.26 24.22 8.56
C ARG A 239 -19.10 22.90 7.78
N PRO A 240 -19.18 22.88 6.43
CA PRO A 240 -19.18 21.64 5.67
C PRO A 240 -17.89 20.84 5.84
N GLY A 241 -16.74 21.51 5.89
CA GLY A 241 -15.44 20.90 6.14
C GLY A 241 -15.33 20.21 7.50
N ASP A 242 -15.74 20.91 8.58
CA ASP A 242 -15.74 20.33 9.93
C ASP A 242 -16.73 19.19 10.04
N PHE A 243 -17.92 19.31 9.45
CA PHE A 243 -18.92 18.26 9.46
C PHE A 243 -18.41 16.99 8.76
N ASN A 244 -17.82 17.12 7.57
CA ASN A 244 -17.23 15.99 6.85
C ASN A 244 -16.11 15.33 7.68
N GLN A 245 -15.23 16.14 8.30
CA GLN A 245 -14.19 15.63 9.18
C GLN A 245 -14.74 14.96 10.44
N ALA A 246 -15.81 15.51 11.02
CA ALA A 246 -16.49 14.94 12.18
C ALA A 246 -17.09 13.57 11.87
N LEU A 247 -17.69 13.41 10.69
CA LEU A 247 -18.27 12.14 10.26
C LEU A 247 -17.19 11.08 10.02
N MET A 248 -16.05 11.47 9.43
CA MET A 248 -14.87 10.61 9.30
C MET A 248 -14.29 10.24 10.67
N GLU A 249 -14.16 11.22 11.58
CA GLU A 249 -13.63 11.04 12.93
C GLU A 249 -14.50 10.11 13.77
N LEU A 250 -15.82 10.29 13.70
CA LEU A 250 -16.80 9.44 14.36
C LEU A 250 -16.64 7.99 13.92
N GLY A 251 -16.54 7.74 12.61
CA GLY A 251 -16.28 6.41 12.09
C GLY A 251 -14.93 5.86 12.58
N ALA A 252 -13.87 6.67 12.57
CA ALA A 252 -12.54 6.25 12.94
C ALA A 252 -12.38 5.90 14.44
N THR A 253 -13.09 6.59 15.33
CA THR A 253 -12.81 6.57 16.79
C THR A 253 -13.94 5.98 17.63
N VAL A 254 -15.21 6.16 17.22
CA VAL A 254 -16.39 5.73 18.01
C VAL A 254 -17.12 4.61 17.30
N CYS A 255 -17.59 4.86 16.08
CA CYS A 255 -18.35 3.93 15.26
C CYS A 255 -17.41 2.98 14.51
N THR A 256 -16.54 2.27 15.23
CA THR A 256 -15.49 1.43 14.65
C THR A 256 -16.03 0.15 13.99
N SER A 257 -15.22 -0.52 13.18
CA SER A 257 -15.66 -1.68 12.38
C SER A 257 -16.00 -2.93 13.19
N LEU A 258 -15.46 -3.08 14.40
CA LEU A 258 -15.61 -4.28 15.23
C LEU A 258 -16.32 -3.99 16.53
N ASN A 259 -15.85 -3.00 17.30
CA ASN A 259 -16.36 -2.69 18.63
C ASN A 259 -16.80 -1.22 18.68
N PRO A 260 -17.98 -0.87 18.11
CA PRO A 260 -18.44 0.51 18.15
C PRO A 260 -18.87 0.92 19.57
N SER A 261 -18.40 2.07 20.04
CA SER A 261 -18.78 2.63 21.35
C SER A 261 -20.12 3.35 21.27
N CYS A 262 -21.21 2.60 21.04
CA CYS A 262 -22.54 3.15 20.79
C CYS A 262 -23.08 4.00 21.94
N SER A 263 -22.68 3.72 23.19
CA SER A 263 -23.10 4.49 24.38
C SER A 263 -22.54 5.91 24.43
N SER A 264 -21.36 6.14 23.84
CA SER A 264 -20.73 7.47 23.77
C SER A 264 -20.88 8.13 22.39
N CYS A 265 -21.70 7.57 21.51
CA CYS A 265 -21.88 8.08 20.16
C CYS A 265 -22.85 9.28 20.16
N PRO A 266 -22.43 10.47 19.64
CA PRO A 266 -23.27 11.66 19.61
C PRO A 266 -24.51 11.50 18.70
N ALA A 267 -24.46 10.57 17.75
CA ALA A 267 -25.58 10.30 16.84
C ALA A 267 -26.39 9.04 17.23
N SER A 268 -26.19 8.50 18.45
CA SER A 268 -26.82 7.25 18.89
C SER A 268 -28.35 7.31 18.91
N GLY A 269 -28.94 8.46 19.25
CA GLY A 269 -30.39 8.69 19.26
C GLY A 269 -31.05 8.56 17.88
N HIS A 270 -30.27 8.73 16.80
CA HIS A 270 -30.73 8.68 15.41
C HIS A 270 -30.25 7.42 14.66
N CYS A 271 -29.64 6.47 15.38
CA CYS A 271 -29.02 5.29 14.78
C CYS A 271 -30.01 4.13 14.67
N ARG A 272 -30.53 3.87 13.46
CA ARG A 272 -31.48 2.77 13.21
C ARG A 272 -30.88 1.40 13.52
N ALA A 273 -29.61 1.13 13.19
CA ALA A 273 -28.97 -0.14 13.53
C ALA A 273 -28.90 -0.38 15.06
N LEU A 274 -28.64 0.68 15.85
CA LEU A 274 -28.64 0.58 17.30
C LEU A 274 -30.07 0.37 17.85
N SER A 275 -31.07 1.05 17.27
CA SER A 275 -32.47 0.84 17.62
C SER A 275 -32.89 -0.60 17.38
N ILE A 276 -32.51 -1.20 16.24
CA ILE A 276 -32.79 -2.60 15.93
C ILE A 276 -32.14 -3.53 16.96
N PHE A 277 -30.84 -3.35 17.24
CA PHE A 277 -30.12 -4.14 18.25
C PHE A 277 -30.76 -4.09 19.64
N ARG A 278 -31.32 -2.94 20.04
CA ARG A 278 -32.04 -2.79 21.33
C ARG A 278 -33.35 -3.57 21.39
N HIS A 279 -34.00 -3.81 20.25
CA HIS A 279 -35.24 -4.59 20.17
C HIS A 279 -35.01 -6.07 19.85
N ASP A 280 -33.96 -6.38 19.10
CA ASP A 280 -33.55 -7.74 18.73
C ASP A 280 -32.03 -7.87 18.87
N SER A 281 -31.60 -8.48 19.97
CA SER A 281 -30.20 -8.67 20.32
C SER A 281 -29.47 -9.68 19.42
N LEU A 282 -30.18 -10.38 18.52
CA LEU A 282 -29.57 -11.23 17.49
C LEU A 282 -29.02 -10.43 16.31
N VAL A 283 -29.49 -9.20 16.09
CA VAL A 283 -29.03 -8.33 15.00
C VAL A 283 -28.05 -7.30 15.55
N LEU A 284 -26.77 -7.46 15.21
CA LEU A 284 -25.71 -6.60 15.72
C LEU A 284 -25.62 -5.32 14.90
N VAL A 285 -25.22 -4.21 15.55
CA VAL A 285 -24.88 -2.95 14.86
C VAL A 285 -23.78 -3.17 13.80
N THR A 286 -22.92 -4.16 14.01
CA THR A 286 -21.84 -4.54 13.09
C THR A 286 -22.29 -5.28 11.85
N ASP A 287 -23.55 -5.69 11.77
CA ASP A 287 -24.13 -6.33 10.57
C ASP A 287 -24.40 -5.30 9.45
N PHE A 288 -24.30 -4.02 9.77
CA PHE A 288 -24.47 -2.91 8.86
C PHE A 288 -23.13 -2.15 8.66
N PRO A 289 -22.62 -2.03 7.41
CA PRO A 289 -23.02 -2.78 6.22
C PRO A 289 -22.43 -4.20 6.20
N LEU A 290 -22.97 -5.09 5.34
CA LEU A 290 -22.39 -6.42 5.15
C LEU A 290 -20.94 -6.33 4.66
N LYS A 291 -20.08 -7.18 5.22
CA LYS A 291 -18.68 -7.29 4.79
C LYS A 291 -18.61 -8.09 3.50
N GLY A 292 -18.14 -7.46 2.42
CA GLY A 292 -17.85 -8.16 1.18
C GLY A 292 -16.74 -9.22 1.34
N VAL A 293 -16.83 -10.31 0.59
CA VAL A 293 -15.82 -11.38 0.55
C VAL A 293 -14.50 -10.81 0.00
N ARG A 294 -13.37 -11.16 0.63
CA ARG A 294 -12.03 -10.77 0.14
C ARG A 294 -11.66 -11.64 -1.06
N VAL A 295 -11.24 -11.00 -2.15
CA VAL A 295 -10.71 -11.71 -3.33
C VAL A 295 -9.37 -12.34 -2.97
N LYS A 296 -9.16 -13.59 -3.41
CA LYS A 296 -7.88 -14.29 -3.23
C LYS A 296 -6.78 -13.58 -4.01
N GLN A 297 -5.65 -13.33 -3.37
CA GLN A 297 -4.50 -12.67 -3.99
C GLN A 297 -3.79 -13.59 -4.98
N ARG A 298 -3.29 -13.03 -6.09
CA ARG A 298 -2.42 -13.75 -7.03
C ARG A 298 -1.12 -14.12 -6.33
N GLN A 299 -0.56 -15.30 -6.61
CA GLN A 299 0.73 -15.73 -6.08
C GLN A 299 1.80 -15.56 -7.16
N ASP A 300 2.84 -14.79 -6.85
CA ASP A 300 3.95 -14.50 -7.75
C ASP A 300 5.27 -14.90 -7.08
N PHE A 301 6.30 -15.13 -7.88
CA PHE A 301 7.61 -15.56 -7.43
C PHE A 301 8.70 -14.69 -8.07
N SER A 302 9.73 -14.34 -7.32
CA SER A 302 10.84 -13.54 -7.84
C SER A 302 12.18 -13.97 -7.26
N ALA A 303 13.17 -14.11 -8.14
CA ALA A 303 14.57 -14.20 -7.74
C ALA A 303 15.17 -12.79 -7.69
N VAL A 304 15.79 -12.44 -6.57
CA VAL A 304 16.45 -11.15 -6.34
C VAL A 304 17.92 -11.40 -6.01
N CYS A 305 18.81 -10.70 -6.70
CA CYS A 305 20.25 -10.79 -6.51
C CYS A 305 20.81 -9.44 -6.07
N VAL A 306 21.37 -9.40 -4.86
CA VAL A 306 22.14 -8.25 -4.39
C VAL A 306 23.55 -8.38 -4.94
N VAL A 307 23.87 -7.57 -5.95
CA VAL A 307 25.19 -7.54 -6.58
C VAL A 307 26.05 -6.46 -5.91
N GLU A 308 27.15 -6.87 -5.31
CA GLU A 308 28.15 -6.01 -4.69
C GLU A 308 29.47 -6.10 -5.45
N LEU A 309 30.01 -4.96 -5.84
CA LEU A 309 31.31 -4.86 -6.49
C LEU A 309 32.37 -4.44 -5.47
N LEU A 310 33.48 -5.18 -5.43
CA LEU A 310 34.64 -4.85 -4.63
C LEU A 310 35.53 -3.86 -5.39
N GLY A 311 35.75 -2.67 -4.81
CA GLY A 311 36.63 -1.65 -5.38
C GLY A 311 38.10 -1.94 -5.07
N GLY A 312 38.89 -2.35 -6.08
CA GLY A 312 40.35 -2.47 -5.97
C GLY A 312 41.01 -2.83 -7.30
N GLN A 313 42.13 -2.17 -7.63
CA GLN A 313 43.02 -2.55 -8.74
C GLN A 313 43.73 -3.87 -8.39
N ARG A 314 43.87 -4.79 -9.35
CA ARG A 314 44.84 -5.88 -9.26
C ARG A 314 46.23 -5.24 -9.18
N THR A 315 46.98 -5.47 -8.11
CA THR A 315 48.44 -5.39 -8.20
C THR A 315 48.87 -6.51 -9.13
N SER A 316 49.59 -6.15 -10.17
CA SER A 316 50.15 -7.04 -11.18
C SER A 316 51.18 -7.98 -10.53
N GLU A 317 50.74 -9.09 -9.94
CA GLU A 317 51.56 -10.27 -9.69
C GLU A 317 50.63 -11.47 -9.42
N GLY A 318 50.81 -12.53 -10.21
CA GLY A 318 49.89 -13.67 -10.28
C GLY A 318 50.06 -14.66 -9.14
N SER A 319 49.48 -14.36 -7.97
CA SER A 319 49.25 -15.35 -6.92
C SER A 319 47.79 -15.78 -6.90
N GLN A 320 47.55 -17.10 -6.96
CA GLN A 320 46.25 -17.70 -6.61
C GLN A 320 45.85 -17.22 -5.21
N ILE A 321 44.82 -16.37 -5.13
CA ILE A 321 44.27 -15.91 -3.86
C ILE A 321 43.41 -17.05 -3.30
N ASP A 322 43.89 -17.63 -2.19
CA ASP A 322 43.19 -18.64 -1.41
C ASP A 322 41.81 -18.08 -0.98
N SER A 323 40.78 -18.93 -0.96
CA SER A 323 39.41 -18.54 -0.55
C SER A 323 39.35 -17.98 0.88
N ARG A 324 40.45 -18.12 1.64
CA ARG A 324 40.68 -17.50 2.96
C ARG A 324 41.09 -16.03 2.92
N GLU A 325 41.74 -15.53 1.86
CA GLU A 325 42.17 -14.13 1.76
C GLU A 325 41.04 -13.16 1.43
N VAL A 326 39.99 -13.62 0.73
CA VAL A 326 38.76 -12.83 0.51
C VAL A 326 38.04 -12.54 1.83
N LEU A 327 38.15 -13.45 2.80
CA LEU A 327 37.64 -13.29 4.17
C LEU A 327 38.61 -12.49 5.06
N GLY A 328 39.93 -12.67 4.92
CA GLY A 328 40.95 -11.85 5.60
C GLY A 328 40.98 -10.40 5.13
N GLY A 329 40.52 -10.13 3.90
CA GLY A 329 40.26 -8.78 3.41
C GLY A 329 39.22 -8.06 4.24
N LEU A 330 38.13 -8.74 4.64
CA LEU A 330 37.12 -8.20 5.57
C LEU A 330 37.66 -7.96 7.00
N GLU A 331 38.74 -8.64 7.39
CA GLU A 331 39.34 -8.53 8.74
C GLU A 331 40.47 -7.48 8.83
N LYS A 332 41.11 -7.09 7.72
CA LYS A 332 42.13 -6.01 7.67
C LYS A 332 41.57 -4.65 7.19
N LEU A 333 40.25 -4.50 7.20
CA LEU A 333 39.53 -3.33 6.66
C LEU A 333 38.98 -2.37 7.73
N GLU A 334 39.36 -2.54 9.00
CA GLU A 334 39.17 -1.50 10.01
C GLU A 334 40.21 -0.39 9.79
N GLY A 335 39.90 0.54 8.88
CA GLY A 335 40.67 1.78 8.72
C GLY A 335 40.79 2.33 7.29
N ARG A 336 40.45 1.55 6.25
CA ARG A 336 40.39 2.05 4.85
C ARG A 336 38.95 1.97 4.35
N GLN A 337 38.39 3.12 3.94
CA GLN A 337 37.07 3.19 3.30
C GLN A 337 37.00 2.21 2.12
N THR A 338 36.24 1.11 2.26
CA THR A 338 35.92 0.27 1.11
C THR A 338 34.87 0.96 0.27
N ASN A 339 35.23 1.27 -0.98
CA ASN A 339 34.31 1.72 -2.02
C ASN A 339 33.47 0.54 -2.54
N ASN A 340 32.82 -0.22 -1.66
CA ASN A 340 31.90 -1.28 -2.08
C ASN A 340 30.66 -0.63 -2.68
N ARG A 341 30.37 -0.99 -3.93
CA ARG A 341 29.25 -0.44 -4.71
C ARG A 341 28.20 -1.51 -4.97
N PHE A 342 26.95 -1.19 -4.72
CA PHE A 342 25.80 -2.05 -4.98
C PHE A 342 25.15 -1.66 -6.31
N LEU A 343 24.80 -2.66 -7.12
CA LEU A 343 24.03 -2.43 -8.35
C LEU A 343 22.55 -2.26 -8.01
N LEU A 344 21.97 -1.14 -8.44
CA LEU A 344 20.54 -0.90 -8.42
C LEU A 344 20.02 -0.70 -9.84
N VAL A 345 18.78 -1.10 -10.04
CA VAL A 345 18.06 -0.98 -11.31
C VAL A 345 16.77 -0.22 -11.08
N LYS A 346 16.46 0.73 -11.97
CA LYS A 346 15.20 1.48 -11.93
C LYS A 346 14.14 0.66 -12.65
N ARG A 347 13.00 0.45 -11.99
CA ARG A 347 11.83 -0.17 -12.60
C ARG A 347 11.26 0.71 -13.72
N PRO A 348 10.55 0.13 -14.72
CA PRO A 348 9.83 0.90 -15.73
C PRO A 348 8.93 1.97 -15.11
N ASP A 349 8.64 3.05 -15.85
CA ASP A 349 7.80 4.15 -15.35
C ASP A 349 6.29 3.79 -15.30
N ASP A 350 5.94 2.55 -15.64
CA ASP A 350 4.61 1.95 -15.54
C ASP A 350 4.59 0.63 -14.74
N GLY A 351 3.40 0.09 -14.50
CA GLY A 351 3.21 -1.16 -13.76
C GLY A 351 3.47 -1.08 -12.25
N LEU A 352 3.83 -2.23 -11.67
CA LEU A 352 4.04 -2.39 -10.22
C LEU A 352 5.33 -1.69 -9.79
N LEU A 353 5.24 -0.82 -8.77
CA LEU A 353 6.36 -0.06 -8.21
C LEU A 353 7.10 0.81 -9.25
N ALA A 354 6.33 1.37 -10.19
CA ALA A 354 6.80 2.18 -11.30
C ALA A 354 7.83 3.26 -10.89
N GLY A 355 8.96 3.31 -11.61
CA GLY A 355 10.02 4.31 -11.46
C GLY A 355 10.86 4.20 -10.18
N LEU A 356 10.70 3.15 -9.38
CA LEU A 356 11.45 2.94 -8.13
C LEU A 356 12.72 2.11 -8.36
N TRP A 357 13.70 2.31 -7.48
CA TRP A 357 14.95 1.55 -7.47
C TRP A 357 14.80 0.22 -6.74
N GLU A 358 15.38 -0.84 -7.31
CA GLU A 358 15.45 -2.17 -6.73
C GLU A 358 16.80 -2.85 -7.02
N PHE A 359 17.08 -3.96 -6.32
CA PHE A 359 18.17 -4.84 -6.72
C PHE A 359 17.77 -5.63 -7.98
N PRO A 360 18.74 -6.08 -8.80
CA PRO A 360 18.50 -6.99 -9.91
C PRO A 360 17.50 -8.10 -9.56
N SER A 361 16.39 -8.17 -10.30
CA SER A 361 15.30 -9.09 -10.04
C SER A 361 14.72 -9.68 -11.31
N VAL A 362 14.26 -10.94 -11.22
CA VAL A 362 13.59 -11.67 -12.30
C VAL A 362 12.32 -12.30 -11.75
N LEU A 363 11.19 -12.15 -12.46
CA LEU A 363 9.94 -12.85 -12.13
C LEU A 363 10.02 -14.31 -12.62
N LEU A 364 9.46 -15.22 -11.83
CA LEU A 364 9.46 -16.65 -12.08
C LEU A 364 8.02 -17.15 -12.29
N ASP A 365 7.85 -18.16 -13.12
CA ASP A 365 6.53 -18.77 -13.41
C ASP A 365 5.97 -19.59 -12.23
N GLY A 366 6.81 -19.89 -11.23
CA GLY A 366 6.46 -20.71 -10.07
C GLY A 366 7.55 -20.74 -9.02
N GLU A 367 7.40 -21.65 -8.04
CA GLU A 367 8.51 -21.97 -7.14
C GLU A 367 9.67 -22.57 -7.94
N ALA A 368 10.88 -22.11 -7.65
CA ALA A 368 12.09 -22.54 -8.36
C ALA A 368 13.19 -22.91 -7.37
N ASP A 369 13.95 -23.94 -7.70
CA ASP A 369 15.11 -24.36 -6.92
C ASP A 369 16.28 -23.39 -7.04
N LEU A 370 17.37 -23.64 -6.32
CA LEU A 370 18.53 -22.73 -6.34
C LEU A 370 19.22 -22.66 -7.71
N ALA A 371 19.29 -23.78 -8.44
CA ALA A 371 19.98 -23.83 -9.73
C ALA A 371 19.25 -22.97 -10.77
N THR A 372 17.94 -23.18 -10.90
CA THR A 372 17.07 -22.43 -11.82
C THR A 372 17.12 -20.93 -11.52
N ARG A 373 17.03 -20.54 -10.24
CA ARG A 373 17.11 -19.13 -9.81
C ARG A 373 18.44 -18.49 -10.18
N ARG A 374 19.55 -19.21 -10.05
CA ARG A 374 20.88 -18.71 -10.42
C ARG A 374 21.04 -18.55 -11.91
N GLU A 375 20.55 -19.52 -12.69
CA GLU A 375 20.61 -19.48 -14.14
C GLU A 375 19.89 -18.25 -14.72
N VAL A 376 18.65 -18.00 -14.28
CA VAL A 376 17.89 -16.84 -14.77
C VAL A 376 18.50 -15.50 -14.35
N ILE A 377 19.07 -15.43 -13.14
CA ILE A 377 19.78 -14.24 -12.67
C ILE A 377 21.07 -14.02 -13.44
N ASP A 378 21.87 -15.07 -13.68
CA ASP A 378 23.12 -14.97 -14.41
C ASP A 378 22.87 -14.55 -15.86
N HIS A 379 21.83 -15.13 -16.50
CA HIS A 379 21.38 -14.69 -17.81
C HIS A 379 20.97 -13.20 -17.81
N PHE A 380 20.18 -12.79 -16.82
CA PHE A 380 19.75 -11.39 -16.67
C PHE A 380 20.95 -10.44 -16.48
N LEU A 381 21.91 -10.81 -15.62
CA LEU A 381 23.07 -9.98 -15.33
C LEU A 381 24.01 -9.86 -16.54
N LYS A 382 24.24 -10.98 -17.25
CA LYS A 382 25.00 -11.01 -18.48
C LYS A 382 24.36 -10.16 -19.58
N LYS A 383 23.05 -10.35 -19.81
CA LYS A 383 22.31 -9.67 -20.88
C LYS A 383 22.24 -8.15 -20.67
N ASN A 384 21.97 -7.70 -19.45
CA ASN A 384 21.67 -6.29 -19.19
C ASN A 384 22.88 -5.46 -18.72
N PHE A 385 23.90 -6.09 -18.14
CA PHE A 385 25.06 -5.40 -17.56
C PHE A 385 26.40 -5.92 -18.07
N GLY A 386 26.42 -6.92 -18.95
CA GLY A 386 27.66 -7.55 -19.42
C GLY A 386 28.44 -8.25 -18.30
N LEU A 387 27.81 -8.56 -17.17
CA LEU A 387 28.42 -9.24 -16.03
C LEU A 387 28.42 -10.75 -16.29
N ASP A 388 29.46 -11.22 -16.96
CA ASP A 388 29.71 -12.62 -17.25
C ASP A 388 30.83 -13.12 -16.31
N THR A 389 30.46 -14.04 -15.44
CA THR A 389 31.34 -14.63 -14.41
C THR A 389 32.48 -15.47 -14.96
N LYS A 390 32.52 -15.72 -16.27
CA LYS A 390 33.63 -16.38 -16.97
C LYS A 390 34.52 -15.38 -17.70
N GLN A 391 33.96 -14.27 -18.18
CA GLN A 391 34.67 -13.34 -19.07
C GLN A 391 35.01 -12.00 -18.42
N THR A 392 34.04 -11.34 -17.79
CA THR A 392 34.17 -9.93 -17.37
C THR A 392 34.33 -9.75 -15.86
N CYS A 393 33.94 -10.75 -15.06
CA CYS A 393 34.10 -10.70 -13.60
C CYS A 393 34.52 -12.05 -12.99
N ASP A 394 35.15 -11.99 -11.83
CA ASP A 394 35.42 -13.15 -10.97
C ASP A 394 34.45 -13.12 -9.77
N ILE A 395 33.89 -14.28 -9.42
CA ILE A 395 33.01 -14.41 -8.25
C ILE A 395 33.87 -14.50 -6.99
N ALA A 396 33.87 -13.44 -6.17
CA ALA A 396 34.52 -13.45 -4.86
C ALA A 396 33.70 -14.26 -3.85
N PHE A 397 32.38 -14.07 -3.89
CA PHE A 397 31.45 -14.72 -2.96
C PHE A 397 30.06 -14.82 -3.58
N ARG A 398 29.40 -15.98 -3.41
CA ARG A 398 27.99 -16.14 -3.80
C ARG A 398 27.27 -17.02 -2.78
N LYS A 399 26.17 -16.53 -2.20
CA LYS A 399 25.43 -17.28 -1.18
C LYS A 399 23.93 -17.00 -1.23
N ASN A 400 23.15 -18.08 -1.17
CA ASN A 400 21.71 -18.00 -0.91
C ASN A 400 21.49 -17.42 0.50
N VAL A 401 20.80 -16.29 0.57
CA VAL A 401 20.54 -15.53 1.81
C VAL A 401 19.28 -16.05 2.50
N GLY A 402 18.26 -16.44 1.72
CA GLY A 402 16.99 -16.93 2.22
C GLY A 402 15.81 -16.45 1.38
N GLU A 403 14.60 -16.56 1.93
CA GLU A 403 13.37 -16.17 1.24
C GLU A 403 12.35 -15.54 2.20
N PHE A 404 11.43 -14.75 1.64
CA PHE A 404 10.28 -14.23 2.38
C PHE A 404 9.11 -13.91 1.45
N VAL A 405 7.92 -13.77 2.03
CA VAL A 405 6.73 -13.32 1.29
C VAL A 405 6.51 -11.82 1.54
N HIS A 406 6.39 -11.06 0.46
CA HIS A 406 5.95 -9.67 0.47
C HIS A 406 4.49 -9.58 -0.02
N ILE A 407 3.62 -8.89 0.74
CA ILE A 407 2.19 -8.85 0.48
C ILE A 407 1.81 -7.46 -0.04
N PHE A 408 1.32 -7.41 -1.26
CA PHE A 408 0.57 -6.28 -1.84
C PHE A 408 -0.93 -6.56 -1.70
N SER A 409 -1.79 -5.56 -1.94
CA SER A 409 -3.23 -5.74 -1.86
C SER A 409 -3.78 -6.81 -2.83
N HIS A 410 -3.16 -6.96 -4.00
CA HIS A 410 -3.59 -7.87 -5.07
C HIS A 410 -2.60 -9.02 -5.35
N ILE A 411 -1.39 -8.98 -4.79
CA ILE A 411 -0.30 -9.94 -5.07
C ILE A 411 0.33 -10.41 -3.75
N ARG A 412 0.60 -11.69 -3.66
CA ARG A 412 1.46 -12.31 -2.65
C ARG A 412 2.74 -12.78 -3.33
N LEU A 413 3.81 -12.00 -3.20
CA LEU A 413 5.08 -12.20 -3.90
C LEU A 413 6.08 -12.95 -3.00
N LYS A 414 6.46 -14.17 -3.37
CA LYS A 414 7.56 -14.92 -2.73
C LYS A 414 8.88 -14.47 -3.34
N ILE A 415 9.76 -13.90 -2.52
CA ILE A 415 11.06 -13.35 -2.92
C ILE A 415 12.16 -14.27 -2.42
N TYR A 416 13.00 -14.72 -3.34
CA TYR A 416 14.21 -15.47 -3.06
C TYR A 416 15.42 -14.54 -3.16
N VAL A 417 16.27 -14.52 -2.14
CA VAL A 417 17.36 -13.56 -2.02
C VAL A 417 18.71 -14.24 -2.12
N GLU A 418 19.56 -13.76 -3.03
CA GLU A 418 20.96 -14.17 -3.16
C GLU A 418 21.89 -12.96 -3.02
N LEU A 419 23.05 -13.17 -2.42
CA LEU A 419 24.17 -12.22 -2.44
C LEU A 419 25.21 -12.71 -3.44
N LEU A 420 25.62 -11.83 -4.35
CA LEU A 420 26.69 -12.03 -5.32
C LEU A 420 27.71 -10.91 -5.20
N VAL A 421 28.93 -11.25 -4.78
CA VAL A 421 30.05 -10.32 -4.66
C VAL A 421 31.04 -10.60 -5.79
N LEU A 422 31.34 -9.57 -6.58
CA LEU A 422 32.14 -9.69 -7.80
C LEU A 422 33.39 -8.80 -7.74
N HIS A 423 34.45 -9.29 -8.38
CA HIS A 423 35.60 -8.49 -8.82
C HIS A 423 35.52 -8.28 -10.33
N LEU A 424 35.66 -7.03 -10.80
CA LEU A 424 35.70 -6.72 -12.23
C LEU A 424 37.10 -6.97 -12.80
N LYS A 425 37.18 -7.66 -13.95
CA LYS A 425 38.43 -7.81 -14.70
C LYS A 425 38.68 -6.52 -15.52
N GLY A 426 39.88 -5.96 -15.47
CA GLY A 426 40.29 -4.83 -16.32
C GLY A 426 40.11 -3.41 -15.75
N GLY A 427 39.71 -3.25 -14.49
CA GLY A 427 39.73 -1.97 -13.78
C GLY A 427 38.64 -0.98 -14.22
N GLY A 428 37.56 -0.87 -13.41
CA GLY A 428 36.70 0.30 -13.20
C GLY A 428 35.92 0.96 -14.36
N ASN A 429 36.45 1.00 -15.57
CA ASN A 429 35.98 1.86 -16.67
C ASN A 429 35.08 1.16 -17.69
N HIS A 430 34.88 -0.16 -17.59
CA HIS A 430 34.06 -0.91 -18.56
C HIS A 430 32.55 -0.78 -18.38
N LEU A 431 32.09 -0.05 -17.36
CA LEU A 431 30.67 0.14 -17.04
C LEU A 431 30.36 1.63 -16.96
N SER A 432 30.69 2.38 -18.01
CA SER A 432 30.13 3.70 -18.23
C SER A 432 28.67 3.52 -18.64
N GLY A 433 27.75 3.74 -17.70
CA GLY A 433 26.31 3.71 -17.98
C GLY A 433 25.96 4.78 -19.01
N ILE A 434 25.71 4.35 -20.25
CA ILE A 434 25.16 5.24 -21.28
C ILE A 434 23.64 5.03 -21.27
N GLN A 435 22.98 6.15 -20.99
CA GLN A 435 21.54 6.34 -21.04
C GLN A 435 21.08 6.29 -22.49
N ASP A 436 20.37 5.24 -22.86
CA ASP A 436 19.47 5.28 -24.02
C ASP A 436 18.07 4.85 -23.59
N LYS A 437 17.02 5.47 -24.15
CA LYS A 437 15.61 5.26 -23.72
C LYS A 437 15.15 3.80 -23.86
N GLU A 438 15.83 3.00 -24.67
CA GLU A 438 15.55 1.57 -24.87
C GLU A 438 16.30 0.65 -23.89
N THR A 439 17.28 1.18 -23.15
CA THR A 439 18.11 0.40 -22.21
C THR A 439 17.67 0.57 -20.76
N MET A 440 17.69 -0.53 -20.00
CA MET A 440 17.35 -0.56 -18.57
C MET A 440 18.18 0.49 -17.81
N THR A 441 17.54 1.40 -17.08
CA THR A 441 18.26 2.40 -16.26
C THR A 441 18.82 1.74 -14.99
N TRP A 442 20.11 1.91 -14.72
CA TRP A 442 20.78 1.35 -13.54
C TRP A 442 21.82 2.30 -12.96
N LYS A 443 22.21 2.10 -11.69
CA LYS A 443 23.28 2.86 -11.03
C LYS A 443 24.02 2.03 -10.00
N TYR A 444 25.26 2.43 -9.73
CA TYR A 444 26.02 1.95 -8.58
C TYR A 444 25.86 2.89 -7.39
N VAL A 445 25.62 2.33 -6.21
CA VAL A 445 25.44 3.11 -4.97
C VAL A 445 26.34 2.54 -3.90
N ASP A 446 27.05 3.38 -3.16
CA ASP A 446 27.80 2.93 -1.99
C ASP A 446 26.89 2.47 -0.84
N GLY A 447 27.44 1.70 0.10
CA GLY A 447 26.64 1.16 1.22
C GLY A 447 26.07 2.21 2.18
N LYS A 448 26.68 3.40 2.29
CA LYS A 448 26.18 4.48 3.16
C LYS A 448 24.98 5.15 2.51
N ALA A 449 25.10 5.56 1.24
CA ALA A 449 24.02 6.13 0.45
C ALA A 449 22.85 5.15 0.34
N LEU A 450 23.10 3.86 0.11
CA LEU A 450 22.05 2.85 0.04
C LEU A 450 21.22 2.74 1.32
N SER A 451 21.83 3.01 2.49
CA SER A 451 21.15 2.96 3.78
C SER A 451 20.24 4.18 4.05
N SER A 452 20.56 5.33 3.46
CA SER A 452 19.78 6.57 3.57
C SER A 452 18.75 6.76 2.44
N MET A 453 18.88 6.04 1.33
CA MET A 453 17.95 6.11 0.20
C MET A 453 16.50 5.74 0.56
N GLY A 454 15.56 6.41 -0.12
CA GLY A 454 14.13 6.12 -0.07
C GLY A 454 13.75 4.84 -0.83
N LEU A 455 14.16 3.68 -0.31
CA LEU A 455 13.86 2.37 -0.89
C LEU A 455 12.53 1.80 -0.39
N THR A 456 11.89 0.99 -1.24
CA THR A 456 10.67 0.26 -0.88
C THR A 456 10.92 -0.70 0.29
N SER A 457 9.86 -1.05 1.01
CA SER A 457 9.97 -1.94 2.18
C SER A 457 10.48 -3.34 1.83
N SER A 458 10.18 -3.86 0.63
CA SER A 458 10.74 -5.13 0.14
C SER A 458 12.24 -5.03 -0.10
N VAL A 459 12.71 -3.98 -0.79
CA VAL A 459 14.12 -3.77 -1.10
C VAL A 459 14.92 -3.52 0.18
N ARG A 460 14.40 -2.71 1.10
CA ARG A 460 15.03 -2.49 2.42
C ARG A 460 15.18 -3.81 3.19
N LYS A 461 14.16 -4.67 3.18
CA LYS A 461 14.21 -5.99 3.81
C LYS A 461 15.27 -6.90 3.17
N VAL A 462 15.36 -6.93 1.84
CA VAL A 462 16.42 -7.65 1.10
C VAL A 462 17.81 -7.20 1.56
N TYR A 463 18.03 -5.89 1.63
CA TYR A 463 19.31 -5.34 2.10
C TYR A 463 19.60 -5.72 3.56
N THR A 464 18.62 -5.61 4.46
CA THR A 464 18.77 -6.02 5.87
C THR A 464 19.13 -7.50 6.01
N MET A 465 18.53 -8.39 5.20
CA MET A 465 18.88 -9.82 5.19
C MET A 465 20.34 -10.04 4.80
N VAL A 466 20.84 -9.32 3.78
CA VAL A 466 22.24 -9.36 3.37
C VAL A 466 23.18 -8.84 4.46
N GLN A 467 22.84 -7.74 5.13
CA GLN A 467 23.65 -7.19 6.23
C GLN A 467 23.74 -8.17 7.40
N LYS A 468 22.62 -8.80 7.78
CA LYS A 468 22.60 -9.82 8.83
C LYS A 468 23.50 -11.01 8.50
N LEU A 469 23.44 -11.50 7.26
CA LEU A 469 24.31 -12.59 6.79
C LEU A 469 25.80 -12.24 6.91
N LYS A 470 26.18 -11.00 6.60
CA LYS A 470 27.57 -10.51 6.72
C LYS A 470 28.02 -10.45 8.18
N GLN A 471 27.17 -9.94 9.07
CA GLN A 471 27.44 -9.86 10.51
C GLN A 471 27.62 -11.25 11.15
N GLU A 472 26.75 -12.21 10.82
CA GLU A 472 26.87 -13.58 11.33
C GLU A 472 28.21 -14.20 10.94
N LYS A 473 28.69 -13.99 9.71
CA LYS A 473 30.01 -14.49 9.30
C LYS A 473 31.19 -13.85 10.04
N LEU A 474 31.12 -12.55 10.35
CA LEU A 474 32.12 -11.87 11.17
C LEU A 474 32.19 -12.45 12.60
N SER A 475 31.05 -12.87 13.15
CA SER A 475 31.02 -13.49 14.48
C SER A 475 31.65 -14.89 14.54
N PHE A 476 31.66 -15.63 13.41
CA PHE A 476 32.26 -16.97 13.33
C PHE A 476 33.79 -16.97 13.20
N SER A 477 34.43 -15.84 12.84
CA SER A 477 35.90 -15.75 12.78
C SER A 477 36.57 -15.37 14.10
N PHE A 478 35.79 -15.04 15.14
CA PHE A 478 36.28 -14.63 16.47
C PHE A 478 36.22 -15.70 17.57
N THR A 479 36.28 -17.00 17.24
CA THR A 479 36.54 -18.06 18.25
C THR A 479 38.01 -18.49 18.24
N PRO A 480 38.82 -18.15 19.27
CA PRO A 480 40.21 -18.63 19.35
C PRO A 480 40.23 -20.14 19.57
N SER A 481 40.72 -20.87 18.58
CA SER A 481 41.12 -22.27 18.73
C SER A 481 42.23 -22.37 19.78
N LYS A 482 41.91 -22.88 20.98
CA LYS A 482 42.92 -23.31 21.96
C LYS A 482 43.71 -24.49 21.39
N LYS A 483 44.82 -24.22 20.71
CA LYS A 483 45.89 -25.20 20.54
C LYS A 483 46.63 -25.35 21.89
N ARG A 484 46.57 -26.54 22.50
CA ARG A 484 47.55 -26.95 23.52
C ARG A 484 48.27 -28.22 23.09
N SER A 485 49.45 -27.98 22.50
CA SER A 485 50.75 -28.60 22.77
C SER A 485 50.77 -30.06 23.19
N ARG A 486 51.25 -30.90 22.27
CA ARG A 486 51.70 -32.28 22.51
C ARG A 486 53.15 -32.22 22.99
N THR A 487 53.39 -32.37 24.29
CA THR A 487 54.74 -32.46 24.86
C THR A 487 55.24 -33.90 24.78
N THR A 488 56.29 -34.10 24.00
CA THR A 488 57.14 -35.30 24.00
C THR A 488 57.90 -35.36 25.32
N ARG A 489 57.90 -36.52 25.99
CA ARG A 489 58.86 -36.82 27.06
C ARG A 489 59.63 -38.08 26.66
N LYS A 490 60.93 -37.88 26.38
CA LYS A 490 61.96 -38.91 26.30
C LYS A 490 62.53 -39.12 27.72
N LYS A 491 62.84 -40.38 27.99
CA LYS A 491 63.47 -41.00 29.18
C LYS A 491 62.57 -41.17 30.39
#